data_AF-A0A7C5BFE0-F1
#
_entry.id   AF-A0A7C5BFE0-F1
#
_cell.length_a   1.000
_cell.length_b   1.000
_cell.length_c   1.000
_cell.angle_alpha   90.00
_cell.angle_beta   90.00
_cell.angle_gamma   90.00
#
_symmetry.space_group_name_H-M   'P 1'
#
loop_
_entity.id
_entity.type
_entity.pdbx_description
1 polymer ?
#
loop_
_entity_poly.entity_id
_entity_poly.type
_entity_poly.pdbx_seq_one_letter_code
_entity_poly.pdbx_strand_id
1 'polypeptide(L)'
;MQFNKRGQEISVNTLVLIVIAVLVLVFLIVGFAIGWKKIFPFITPGNNIKDIVDKCSLACSTQALYDYCSAKREVRVDEPLMGSDNKKEFTATCKDLESVTELGISPCTTIVCPNYVYSSKFFAERALKLSNPECGTIQDASEKGAGAYAYLKADGRTTGYIKCSTPIPLPPATSSP
;
A
#
# COMPACT_ATOMS: atom_id res chain seq x y z
N MET A 1 41.82 61.19 32.76
CA MET A 1 40.56 60.47 32.45
C MET A 1 40.87 58.98 32.42
N GLN A 2 40.60 58.26 33.51
CA GLN A 2 40.86 56.82 33.56
C GLN A 2 39.67 56.08 32.95
N PHE A 3 39.90 55.44 31.80
CA PHE A 3 38.93 54.55 31.17
C PHE A 3 38.95 53.21 31.89
N ASN A 4 38.02 53.03 32.82
CA ASN A 4 37.78 51.74 33.46
C ASN A 4 37.04 50.83 32.45
N LYS A 5 37.78 50.16 31.56
CA LYS A 5 37.23 49.16 30.65
C LYS A 5 36.96 47.87 31.43
N ARG A 6 35.81 47.81 32.10
CA ARG A 6 35.24 46.53 32.54
C ARG A 6 34.73 45.81 31.29
N GLY A 7 35.57 44.96 30.71
CA GLY A 7 35.13 43.98 29.72
C GLY A 7 34.02 43.16 30.37
N GLN A 8 32.81 43.31 29.86
CA GLN A 8 31.67 42.52 30.29
C GLN A 8 32.03 41.07 29.95
N GLU A 9 32.32 40.24 30.96
CA GLU A 9 32.41 38.81 30.77
C GLU A 9 31.03 38.34 30.34
N ILE A 10 30.81 38.29 29.03
CA ILE A 10 29.70 37.55 28.47
C ILE A 10 29.92 36.12 28.95
N SER A 11 29.01 35.69 29.84
CA SER A 11 29.02 34.36 30.43
C SER A 11 29.27 33.34 29.32
N VAL A 12 30.29 32.49 29.52
CA VAL A 12 30.68 31.40 28.61
C VAL A 12 29.46 30.55 28.19
N ASN A 13 28.45 30.47 29.05
CA ASN A 13 27.19 29.79 28.77
C ASN A 13 26.43 30.40 27.57
N THR A 14 26.42 31.72 27.43
CA THR A 14 25.75 32.41 26.31
C THR A 14 26.45 32.10 24.98
N LEU A 15 27.78 32.01 24.99
CA LEU A 15 28.56 31.65 23.81
C LEU A 15 28.16 30.24 23.31
N VAL A 16 28.04 29.27 24.21
CA VAL A 16 27.67 27.90 23.87
C VAL A 16 26.26 27.84 23.26
N LEU A 17 25.30 28.58 23.81
CA LEU A 17 23.93 28.63 23.28
C LEU A 17 23.86 29.21 21.87
N ILE A 18 24.66 30.24 21.57
CA ILE A 18 24.74 30.82 20.22
C ILE A 18 25.29 29.80 19.23
N VAL A 19 26.32 29.04 19.61
CA VAL A 19 26.91 28.01 18.75
C VAL A 19 25.91 26.88 18.45
N ILE A 20 25.16 26.42 19.46
CA ILE A 20 24.12 25.40 19.27
C ILE A 20 23.00 25.93 18.38
N ALA A 21 22.54 27.17 18.59
CA ALA A 21 21.48 27.78 17.79
C ALA A 21 21.89 27.89 16.31
N VAL A 22 23.13 28.29 16.03
CA VAL A 22 23.66 28.34 14.66
C VAL A 22 23.75 26.95 14.05
N LEU A 23 24.20 25.93 14.80
CA LEU A 23 24.22 24.55 14.31
C LEU A 23 22.82 24.06 13.94
N VAL A 24 21.83 24.25 14.80
CA VAL A 24 20.43 23.86 14.54
C VAL A 24 19.87 24.58 13.31
N LEU A 25 20.17 25.88 13.17
CA LEU A 25 19.77 26.66 12.00
C LEU A 25 20.33 26.07 10.70
N VAL A 26 21.61 25.70 10.69
CA VAL A 26 22.27 25.07 9.53
C VAL A 26 21.61 23.73 9.21
N PHE A 27 21.35 22.87 10.20
CA PHE A 27 20.67 21.59 9.98
C PHE A 27 19.26 21.76 9.43
N LEU A 28 18.50 22.76 9.89
CA LEU A 28 17.17 23.04 9.37
C LEU A 28 17.21 23.52 7.92
N ILE A 29 18.13 24.43 7.57
CA ILE A 29 18.28 24.89 6.20
C ILE A 29 18.66 23.73 5.27
N VAL A 30 19.62 22.89 5.67
CA VAL A 30 20.03 21.71 4.89
C VAL A 30 18.87 20.70 4.77
N GLY A 31 18.15 20.45 5.86
CA GLY A 31 16.99 19.54 5.87
C GLY A 31 15.85 20.01 4.97
N PHE A 32 15.55 21.32 4.95
CA PHE A 32 14.56 21.89 4.06
C PHE A 32 15.04 22.00 2.60
N ALA A 33 16.34 22.25 2.37
CA ALA A 33 16.91 22.39 1.02
C ALA A 33 17.05 21.05 0.27
N ILE A 34 17.53 20.00 0.93
CA ILE A 34 17.64 18.65 0.35
C ILE A 34 16.27 17.96 0.33
N GLY A 35 15.38 18.40 1.23
CA GLY A 35 14.07 17.82 1.43
C GLY A 35 14.16 16.54 2.27
N TRP A 36 13.30 16.45 3.28
CA TRP A 36 13.21 15.28 4.14
C TRP A 36 12.94 13.97 3.38
N LYS A 37 12.46 14.04 2.13
CA LYS A 37 12.20 12.88 1.26
C LYS A 37 13.42 11.97 1.03
N LYS A 38 14.65 12.48 1.09
CA LYS A 38 15.87 11.65 0.97
C LYS A 38 16.38 11.07 2.30
N ILE A 39 15.93 11.61 3.43
CA ILE A 39 16.37 11.21 4.78
C ILE A 39 15.41 10.16 5.35
N PHE A 40 14.12 10.29 5.04
CA PHE A 40 13.10 9.33 5.44
C PHE A 40 13.28 7.87 4.95
N PRO A 41 13.86 7.54 3.77
CA PRO A 41 14.06 6.13 3.41
C PRO A 41 14.97 5.36 4.36
N PHE A 42 15.84 6.03 5.13
CA PHE A 42 16.67 5.38 6.15
C PHE A 42 15.97 5.20 7.50
N ILE A 43 14.86 5.92 7.73
CA ILE A 43 14.10 5.92 8.99
C ILE A 43 12.75 5.20 8.83
N THR A 44 12.30 4.99 7.59
CA THR A 44 11.05 4.27 7.34
C THR A 44 11.31 2.79 7.64
N PRO A 45 10.62 2.18 8.62
CA PRO A 45 10.73 0.75 8.85
C PRO A 45 10.44 0.02 7.52
N GLY A 46 11.21 -1.04 7.25
CA GLY A 46 11.05 -1.87 6.04
C GLY A 46 9.65 -2.46 5.88
N ASN A 47 8.86 -2.42 6.95
CA ASN A 47 7.51 -2.91 7.05
C ASN A 47 6.54 -1.78 7.40
N ASN A 48 5.54 -1.57 6.54
CA ASN A 48 4.46 -0.63 6.78
C ASN A 48 3.08 -1.31 6.88
N ILE A 49 3.04 -2.63 7.06
CA ILE A 49 1.79 -3.42 7.08
C ILE A 49 0.82 -2.84 8.13
N LYS A 50 1.32 -2.47 9.32
CA LYS A 50 0.45 -1.93 10.37
C LYS A 50 -0.22 -0.60 9.99
N ASP A 51 0.51 0.32 9.37
CA ASP A 51 -0.07 1.59 8.89
C ASP A 51 -1.11 1.34 7.79
N ILE A 52 -0.87 0.35 6.93
CA ILE A 52 -1.82 -0.04 5.89
C ILE A 52 -3.08 -0.68 6.50
N VAL A 53 -2.93 -1.57 7.48
CA VAL A 53 -4.05 -2.19 8.22
C VAL A 53 -4.89 -1.10 8.89
N ASP A 54 -4.26 -0.16 9.59
CA ASP A 54 -4.95 0.92 10.30
C ASP A 54 -5.69 1.83 9.29
N LYS A 55 -5.09 2.15 8.14
CA LYS A 55 -5.73 2.91 7.06
C LYS A 55 -6.91 2.18 6.42
N CYS A 56 -6.79 0.87 6.21
CA CYS A 56 -7.88 0.07 5.64
C CYS A 56 -9.03 -0.12 6.62
N SER A 57 -8.73 -0.31 7.90
CA SER A 57 -9.71 -0.34 8.98
C SER A 57 -10.45 0.99 9.09
N LEU A 58 -9.71 2.11 9.05
CA LEU A 58 -10.30 3.45 9.05
C LEU A 58 -11.21 3.66 7.84
N ALA A 59 -10.74 3.38 6.62
CA ALA A 59 -11.53 3.54 5.40
C ALA A 59 -12.81 2.68 5.43
N CYS A 60 -12.74 1.47 5.99
CA CYS A 60 -13.91 0.62 6.21
C CYS A 60 -14.89 1.26 7.21
N SER A 61 -14.38 1.78 8.34
CA SER A 61 -15.20 2.38 9.40
C SER A 61 -15.90 3.68 8.96
N THR A 62 -15.25 4.47 8.10
CA THR A 62 -15.78 5.74 7.57
C THR A 62 -16.58 5.56 6.29
N GLN A 63 -16.75 4.32 5.82
CA GLN A 63 -17.42 4.01 4.55
C GLN A 63 -16.80 4.76 3.35
N ALA A 64 -15.49 5.03 3.39
CA ALA A 64 -14.78 5.76 2.35
C ALA A 64 -14.52 4.85 1.14
N LEU A 65 -15.53 4.70 0.27
CA LEU A 65 -15.53 3.78 -0.87
C LEU A 65 -14.33 3.97 -1.79
N TYR A 66 -13.97 5.21 -2.13
CA TYR A 66 -12.80 5.50 -2.96
C TYR A 66 -11.50 5.07 -2.28
N ASP A 67 -11.33 5.38 -1.00
CA ASP A 67 -10.13 5.05 -0.24
C ASP A 67 -9.97 3.55 -0.04
N TYR A 68 -11.07 2.82 0.01
CA TYR A 68 -11.06 1.36 0.16
C TYR A 68 -10.80 0.66 -1.18
N CYS A 69 -11.56 1.04 -2.22
CA CYS A 69 -11.66 0.31 -3.48
C CYS A 69 -10.72 0.83 -4.58
N SER A 70 -10.23 2.06 -4.51
CA SER A 70 -9.49 2.69 -5.62
C SER A 70 -8.17 3.30 -5.20
N ALA A 71 -8.04 3.76 -3.96
CA ALA A 71 -6.79 4.32 -3.46
C ALA A 71 -5.71 3.24 -3.35
N LYS A 72 -4.75 3.32 -4.27
CA LYS A 72 -3.55 2.50 -4.33
C LYS A 72 -2.58 2.91 -3.22
N ARG A 73 -2.10 1.93 -2.45
CA ARG A 73 -1.12 2.11 -1.38
C ARG A 73 0.12 1.27 -1.69
N GLU A 74 1.28 1.84 -1.39
CA GLU A 74 2.55 1.10 -1.44
C GLU A 74 2.66 0.27 -0.17
N VAL A 75 2.74 -1.04 -0.33
CA VAL A 75 2.91 -2.00 0.75
C VAL A 75 4.33 -2.52 0.70
N ARG A 76 4.99 -2.46 1.86
CA ARG A 76 6.34 -2.94 2.09
C ARG A 76 6.30 -4.04 3.14
N VAL A 77 6.84 -5.20 2.79
CA VAL A 77 6.88 -6.39 3.62
C VAL A 77 8.33 -6.83 3.79
N ASP A 78 8.70 -7.25 5.01
CA ASP A 78 10.07 -7.72 5.29
C ASP A 78 10.34 -9.05 4.55
N GLU A 79 9.32 -9.89 4.50
CA GLU A 79 9.29 -11.20 3.85
C GLU A 79 8.40 -11.17 2.60
N PRO A 80 8.86 -11.73 1.46
CA PRO A 80 8.05 -11.79 0.26
C PRO A 80 6.80 -12.66 0.50
N LEU A 81 5.63 -12.15 0.10
CA LEU A 81 4.41 -12.92 0.14
C LEU A 81 4.51 -14.12 -0.82
N MET A 82 4.08 -15.30 -0.34
CA MET A 82 4.00 -16.53 -1.13
C MET A 82 3.26 -16.28 -2.45
N GLY A 83 3.97 -16.36 -3.58
CA GLY A 83 3.42 -16.16 -4.93
C GLY A 83 3.54 -14.75 -5.51
N SER A 84 4.10 -13.79 -4.76
CA SER A 84 4.60 -12.53 -5.34
C SER A 84 6.00 -12.78 -5.93
N ASP A 85 6.41 -12.08 -6.99
CA ASP A 85 7.69 -12.22 -7.72
C ASP A 85 8.93 -11.84 -6.87
N ASN A 86 9.04 -12.31 -5.63
CA ASN A 86 10.03 -11.92 -4.62
C ASN A 86 10.11 -10.40 -4.37
N LYS A 87 9.06 -9.66 -4.71
CA LYS A 87 9.01 -8.21 -4.51
C LYS A 87 8.60 -7.89 -3.08
N LYS A 88 9.50 -7.20 -2.37
CA LYS A 88 9.26 -6.65 -1.02
C LYS A 88 8.35 -5.43 -1.04
N GLU A 89 8.19 -4.81 -2.20
CA GLU A 89 7.37 -3.63 -2.41
C GLU A 89 6.38 -3.88 -3.54
N PHE A 90 5.10 -3.59 -3.28
CA PHE A 90 4.05 -3.69 -4.28
C PHE A 90 2.95 -2.67 -4.02
N THR A 91 2.17 -2.36 -5.06
CA THR A 91 1.04 -1.44 -4.96
C THR A 91 -0.26 -2.24 -4.93
N ALA A 92 -1.11 -1.97 -3.93
CA ALA A 92 -2.38 -2.66 -3.74
C ALA A 92 -3.43 -1.71 -3.14
N THR A 93 -4.70 -1.96 -3.39
CA THR A 93 -5.81 -1.30 -2.66
C THR A 93 -6.15 -2.06 -1.38
N CYS A 94 -6.97 -1.50 -0.49
CA CYS A 94 -7.44 -2.26 0.68
C CYS A 94 -8.22 -3.51 0.27
N LYS A 95 -8.97 -3.42 -0.83
CA LYS A 95 -9.73 -4.56 -1.37
C LYS A 95 -8.83 -5.67 -1.90
N ASP A 96 -7.70 -5.34 -2.52
CA ASP A 96 -6.68 -6.35 -2.91
C ASP A 96 -6.15 -7.09 -1.68
N LEU A 97 -5.90 -6.33 -0.60
CA LEU A 97 -5.23 -6.83 0.59
C LEU A 97 -6.11 -7.73 1.47
N GLU A 98 -7.45 -7.64 1.35
CA GLU A 98 -8.36 -8.59 2.00
C GLU A 98 -8.08 -10.05 1.60
N SER A 99 -7.57 -10.27 0.38
CA SER A 99 -7.23 -11.62 -0.11
C SER A 99 -6.00 -12.22 0.58
N VAL A 100 -5.23 -11.40 1.32
CA VAL A 100 -4.00 -11.80 2.02
C VAL A 100 -4.25 -11.79 3.52
N THR A 101 -4.81 -12.88 4.02
CA THR A 101 -5.12 -13.06 5.46
C THR A 101 -3.89 -12.97 6.36
N GLU A 102 -2.70 -13.26 5.83
CA GLU A 102 -1.40 -13.19 6.53
C GLU A 102 -1.05 -11.76 6.99
N LEU A 103 -1.64 -10.72 6.37
CA LEU A 103 -1.40 -9.32 6.73
C LEU A 103 -2.29 -8.83 7.89
N GLY A 104 -3.23 -9.65 8.37
CA GLY A 104 -4.13 -9.28 9.47
C GLY A 104 -5.22 -8.26 9.10
N ILE A 105 -5.47 -8.06 7.81
CA ILE A 105 -6.53 -7.16 7.32
C ILE A 105 -7.85 -7.93 7.34
N SER A 106 -8.81 -7.44 8.12
CA SER A 106 -10.16 -8.01 8.15
C SER A 106 -10.98 -7.56 6.94
N PRO A 107 -11.80 -8.45 6.36
CA PRO A 107 -12.65 -8.08 5.23
C PRO A 107 -13.74 -7.09 5.67
N CYS A 108 -13.96 -6.05 4.86
CA CYS A 108 -14.97 -5.04 5.08
C CYS A 108 -16.29 -5.44 4.40
N THR A 109 -17.30 -5.80 5.18
CA THR A 109 -18.63 -6.17 4.65
C THR A 109 -19.50 -4.95 4.33
N THR A 110 -19.16 -3.78 4.87
CA THR A 110 -19.95 -2.54 4.74
C THR A 110 -19.75 -1.86 3.38
N ILE A 111 -18.60 -2.04 2.73
CA ILE A 111 -18.26 -1.40 1.46
C ILE A 111 -18.31 -2.43 0.34
N VAL A 112 -19.21 -2.20 -0.62
CA VAL A 112 -19.22 -2.93 -1.90
C VAL A 112 -18.44 -2.12 -2.91
N CYS A 113 -17.44 -2.71 -3.55
CA CYS A 113 -16.65 -2.07 -4.61
C CYS A 113 -17.22 -2.42 -6.00
N PRO A 114 -18.13 -1.60 -6.57
CA PRO A 114 -18.65 -1.86 -7.92
C PRO A 114 -17.52 -1.70 -8.94
N ASN A 115 -17.41 -2.66 -9.88
CA ASN A 115 -16.39 -2.66 -10.94
C ASN A 115 -14.94 -2.65 -10.42
N TYR A 116 -14.71 -3.28 -9.27
CA TYR A 116 -13.36 -3.43 -8.74
C TYR A 116 -12.46 -4.20 -9.70
N VAL A 117 -11.25 -3.68 -9.91
CA VAL A 117 -10.21 -4.28 -10.73
C VAL A 117 -8.99 -4.49 -9.86
N TYR A 118 -8.50 -5.73 -9.82
CA TYR A 118 -7.31 -6.08 -9.03
C TYR A 118 -6.08 -5.34 -9.55
N SER A 119 -5.24 -4.85 -8.63
CA SER A 119 -4.02 -4.11 -8.98
C SER A 119 -2.92 -5.00 -9.57
N SER A 120 -3.02 -6.32 -9.39
CA SER A 120 -2.06 -7.28 -9.95
C SER A 120 -2.74 -8.61 -10.24
N LYS A 121 -2.12 -9.41 -11.13
CA LYS A 121 -2.56 -10.79 -11.38
C LYS A 121 -2.61 -11.58 -10.08
N PHE A 122 -1.59 -11.45 -9.24
CA PHE A 122 -1.46 -12.14 -7.94
C PHE A 122 -2.71 -12.02 -7.06
N PHE A 123 -3.22 -10.80 -6.85
CA PHE A 123 -4.42 -10.60 -6.02
C PHE A 123 -5.67 -11.20 -6.68
N ALA A 124 -5.77 -11.12 -8.02
CA ALA A 124 -6.86 -11.73 -8.75
C ALA A 124 -6.86 -13.26 -8.62
N GLU A 125 -5.68 -13.92 -8.67
CA GLU A 125 -5.57 -15.38 -8.51
C GLU A 125 -5.98 -15.80 -7.09
N ARG A 126 -5.48 -15.08 -6.08
CA ARG A 126 -5.73 -15.41 -4.67
C ARG A 126 -7.20 -15.23 -4.33
N ALA A 127 -7.81 -14.13 -4.77
CA ALA A 127 -9.24 -13.90 -4.60
C ALA A 127 -10.10 -14.97 -5.30
N LEU A 128 -9.72 -15.41 -6.50
CA LEU A 128 -10.47 -16.48 -7.18
C LEU A 128 -10.37 -17.80 -6.42
N LYS A 129 -9.17 -18.19 -5.97
CA LYS A 129 -8.97 -19.40 -5.15
C LYS A 129 -9.79 -19.38 -3.86
N LEU A 130 -9.92 -18.23 -3.20
CA LEU A 130 -10.79 -18.10 -2.03
C LEU A 130 -12.27 -18.28 -2.39
N SER A 131 -12.72 -17.69 -3.50
CA SER A 131 -14.13 -17.76 -3.90
C SER A 131 -14.55 -19.13 -4.43
N ASN A 132 -13.61 -19.89 -5.00
CA ASN A 132 -13.92 -21.13 -5.70
C ASN A 132 -12.74 -22.11 -5.57
N PRO A 133 -12.69 -22.90 -4.48
CA PRO A 133 -11.55 -23.79 -4.20
C PRO A 133 -11.40 -24.93 -5.22
N GLU A 134 -12.43 -25.20 -6.04
CA GLU A 134 -12.42 -26.24 -7.08
C GLU A 134 -11.86 -25.77 -8.43
N CYS A 135 -11.52 -24.49 -8.55
CA CYS A 135 -10.94 -23.94 -9.78
C CYS A 135 -9.43 -24.25 -9.86
N GLY A 136 -8.99 -24.71 -11.04
CA GLY A 136 -7.60 -25.11 -11.30
C GLY A 136 -6.63 -23.93 -11.44
N THR A 137 -5.46 -24.19 -12.02
CA THR A 137 -4.46 -23.15 -12.30
C THR A 137 -4.87 -22.24 -13.45
N ILE A 138 -4.30 -21.03 -13.46
CA ILE A 138 -4.53 -20.03 -14.52
C ILE A 138 -3.89 -20.53 -15.80
N GLN A 139 -4.63 -20.40 -16.90
CA GLN A 139 -4.12 -20.59 -18.25
C GLN A 139 -4.08 -19.23 -18.95
N ASP A 140 -3.01 -19.00 -19.72
CA ASP A 140 -2.83 -17.78 -20.50
C ASP A 140 -3.93 -17.65 -21.55
N ALA A 141 -4.32 -16.41 -21.87
CA ALA A 141 -5.46 -16.09 -22.74
C ALA A 141 -5.47 -16.76 -24.15
N SER A 142 -4.38 -17.44 -24.53
CA SER A 142 -4.12 -18.00 -25.86
C SER A 142 -4.58 -19.46 -26.08
N GLU A 143 -4.93 -20.24 -25.05
CA GLU A 143 -5.29 -21.66 -25.17
C GLU A 143 -6.77 -21.93 -24.83
N LYS A 144 -7.72 -21.23 -25.47
CA LYS A 144 -9.13 -21.47 -25.19
C LYS A 144 -9.58 -22.84 -25.71
N GLY A 145 -9.67 -23.82 -24.80
CA GLY A 145 -10.39 -25.08 -25.01
C GLY A 145 -11.89 -24.97 -24.70
N ALA A 146 -12.60 -26.10 -24.77
CA ALA A 146 -13.98 -26.19 -24.27
C ALA A 146 -13.99 -26.32 -22.73
N GLY A 147 -14.79 -25.50 -22.04
CA GLY A 147 -14.94 -25.52 -20.59
C GLY A 147 -15.62 -24.28 -20.00
N ALA A 148 -15.94 -24.31 -18.71
CA ALA A 148 -16.35 -23.15 -17.94
C ALA A 148 -15.10 -22.37 -17.48
N TYR A 149 -15.07 -21.07 -17.75
CA TYR A 149 -13.92 -20.21 -17.48
C TYR A 149 -14.31 -19.01 -16.63
N ALA A 150 -13.55 -18.76 -15.56
CA ALA A 150 -13.54 -17.46 -14.88
C ALA A 150 -12.59 -16.52 -15.62
N TYR A 151 -13.03 -15.32 -15.94
CA TYR A 151 -12.17 -14.29 -16.53
C TYR A 151 -11.52 -13.45 -15.43
N LEU A 152 -10.19 -13.34 -15.47
CA LEU A 152 -9.49 -12.39 -14.62
C LEU A 152 -9.31 -11.07 -15.37
N LYS A 153 -9.74 -9.97 -14.75
CA LYS A 153 -9.43 -8.61 -15.22
C LYS A 153 -8.49 -7.94 -14.22
N ALA A 154 -7.34 -7.49 -14.71
CA ALA A 154 -6.44 -6.58 -14.00
C ALA A 154 -6.15 -5.37 -14.91
N ASP A 155 -6.14 -4.18 -14.33
CA ASP A 155 -6.04 -2.88 -15.04
C ASP A 155 -6.99 -2.73 -16.26
N GLY A 156 -8.21 -3.30 -16.17
CA GLY A 156 -9.22 -3.24 -17.23
C GLY A 156 -8.96 -4.17 -18.43
N ARG A 157 -7.86 -4.93 -18.41
CA ARG A 157 -7.55 -5.94 -19.43
C ARG A 157 -7.84 -7.33 -18.91
N THR A 158 -8.35 -8.21 -19.77
CA THR A 158 -8.46 -9.64 -19.45
C THR A 158 -7.05 -10.23 -19.42
N THR A 159 -6.56 -10.58 -18.23
CA THR A 159 -5.16 -10.99 -18.01
C THR A 159 -4.96 -12.50 -17.97
N GLY A 160 -6.04 -13.28 -17.98
CA GLY A 160 -6.03 -14.74 -17.99
C GLY A 160 -7.43 -15.32 -17.82
N TYR A 161 -7.52 -16.65 -17.92
CA TYR A 161 -8.71 -17.39 -17.54
C TYR A 161 -8.35 -18.57 -16.63
N ILE A 162 -9.27 -18.94 -15.75
CA ILE A 162 -9.14 -20.13 -14.92
C ILE A 162 -10.21 -21.12 -15.35
N LYS A 163 -9.78 -22.34 -15.70
CA LYS A 163 -10.70 -23.43 -15.99
C LYS A 163 -11.22 -23.97 -14.65
N CYS A 164 -12.54 -23.94 -14.49
CA CYS A 164 -13.19 -24.50 -13.30
C CYS A 164 -13.83 -25.85 -13.65
N SER A 165 -13.72 -26.79 -12.72
CA SER A 165 -14.26 -28.14 -12.84
C SER A 165 -15.79 -28.14 -12.89
N THR A 166 -16.40 -27.14 -12.27
CA THR A 166 -17.85 -26.91 -12.20
C THR A 166 -18.24 -25.62 -12.94
N PRO A 167 -19.40 -25.58 -13.62
CA PRO A 167 -19.90 -24.36 -14.25
C PRO A 167 -20.12 -23.28 -13.19
N ILE A 168 -19.44 -22.13 -13.35
CA ILE A 168 -19.63 -20.98 -12.46
C ILE A 168 -21.04 -20.43 -12.73
N PRO A 169 -21.88 -20.25 -11.70
CA PRO A 169 -23.15 -19.55 -11.85
C PRO A 169 -22.88 -18.17 -12.45
N LEU A 170 -23.43 -17.90 -13.64
CA LEU A 170 -23.29 -16.60 -14.27
C LEU A 170 -23.90 -15.55 -13.32
N PRO A 171 -23.23 -14.39 -13.09
CA PRO A 171 -23.86 -13.32 -12.35
C PRO A 171 -25.18 -12.95 -13.05
N PRO A 172 -26.25 -12.67 -12.29
CA PRO A 172 -27.52 -12.27 -12.88
C PRO A 172 -27.26 -11.09 -13.80
N ALA A 173 -27.70 -11.20 -15.05
CA ALA A 173 -27.51 -10.14 -16.05
C ALA A 173 -28.07 -8.84 -15.47
N THR A 174 -27.18 -7.89 -15.14
CA THR A 174 -27.60 -6.56 -14.76
C THR A 174 -28.23 -5.92 -15.98
N SER A 175 -29.55 -5.84 -16.00
CA SER A 175 -30.28 -5.05 -16.99
C SER A 175 -29.90 -3.60 -16.79
N SER A 176 -29.04 -3.09 -17.66
CA SER A 176 -28.77 -1.66 -17.78
C SER A 176 -30.09 -0.94 -18.08
N PRO A 177 -30.44 0.13 -17.35
CA PRO A 177 -31.57 1.00 -17.69
C PRO A 177 -31.29 1.83 -18.95
#